data_AF-A0A1V9GXD4-F1
#
_entry.id   AF-A0A1V9GXD4-F1
#
_cell.length_a   1.000
_cell.length_b   1.000
_cell.length_c   1.000
_cell.angle_alpha   90.00
_cell.angle_beta   90.00
_cell.angle_gamma   90.00
#
_symmetry.space_group_name_H-M   'P 1'
#
loop_
_entity.id
_entity.type
_entity.pdbx_description
1 polymer ?
#
loop_
_entity_poly.entity_id
_entity_poly.type
_entity_poly.pdbx_seq_one_letter_code
_entity_poly.pdbx_strand_id
1 'polypeptide(L)'
;MPRRPAPAPSRQRQRSPGAAGPVRTSAAASANAVPRHGLARVLSKLGVCSRTEAARWIADGRVSVSARVVRDPECPIRGDQQSSITVDGQPLAGPARCYLMLNKPRGMVTTVRDEQGRDTVYRCFDGAGLPWIAPVGRLDKASEGLLLFSNDPQWAATVTDPATGPDKTYHVQIDCRPSAAQLAQLQAGVVDPDTEGGGVLLRAKQVSVLREGERNAWLEIVLDEGRNRQIRRLLAAVDIGVLRLVRVAIGALAMGALGKGAWRMLSAEEVRALVPAAHASVPDAR
;
A
#
# COMPACT_ATOMS: atom_id res chain seq x y z
N MET A 1 63.04 46.86 -39.71
CA MET A 1 63.76 47.45 -38.56
C MET A 1 63.19 46.84 -37.28
N PRO A 2 64.00 46.59 -36.23
CA PRO A 2 64.48 45.24 -35.89
C PRO A 2 63.82 44.58 -34.66
N ARG A 3 64.17 43.28 -34.51
CA ARG A 3 63.80 42.31 -33.48
C ARG A 3 63.96 42.85 -32.04
N ARG A 4 63.01 42.52 -31.17
CA ARG A 4 63.15 42.65 -29.71
C ARG A 4 63.31 41.25 -29.07
N PRO A 5 64.25 41.04 -28.12
CA PRO A 5 64.60 39.72 -27.59
C PRO A 5 63.75 39.30 -26.38
N ALA A 6 63.80 38.00 -26.09
CA ALA A 6 63.03 37.26 -25.09
C ALA A 6 63.34 37.66 -23.62
N PRO A 7 62.36 37.51 -22.69
CA PRO A 7 62.62 37.62 -21.26
C PRO A 7 63.08 36.28 -20.63
N ALA A 8 64.05 36.38 -19.72
CA ALA A 8 64.71 35.32 -18.97
C ALA A 8 63.81 34.65 -17.90
N PRO A 9 64.11 33.39 -17.48
CA PRO A 9 63.27 32.67 -16.53
C PRO A 9 63.66 32.90 -15.04
N SER A 10 62.59 32.88 -14.23
CA SER A 10 62.48 32.40 -12.84
C SER A 10 63.43 32.92 -11.75
N ARG A 11 62.85 33.64 -10.78
CA ARG A 11 63.29 33.62 -9.38
C ARG A 11 62.23 32.92 -8.52
N GLN A 12 62.55 31.71 -8.07
CA GLN A 12 61.88 31.04 -6.97
C GLN A 12 61.92 31.95 -5.73
N ARG A 13 60.74 32.23 -5.16
CA ARG A 13 60.60 32.67 -3.78
C ARG A 13 59.92 31.57 -2.99
N GLN A 14 60.64 31.12 -1.97
CA GLN A 14 60.29 30.11 -0.98
C GLN A 14 58.96 30.48 -0.30
N ARG A 15 58.06 29.49 -0.19
CA ARG A 15 56.85 29.56 0.64
C ARG A 15 57.20 29.06 2.04
N SER A 16 57.08 29.92 3.03
CA SER A 16 57.03 29.54 4.44
C SER A 16 55.65 28.94 4.76
N PRO A 17 55.53 27.88 5.59
CA PRO A 17 54.25 27.31 5.95
C PRO A 17 53.57 28.18 7.03
N GLY A 18 52.48 28.83 6.63
CA GLY A 18 51.60 29.59 7.53
C GLY A 18 50.64 28.67 8.28
N ALA A 19 50.53 28.93 9.58
CA ALA A 19 49.70 28.30 10.59
C ALA A 19 48.34 27.74 10.12
N ALA A 20 48.09 26.48 10.49
CA ALA A 20 46.79 25.85 10.45
C ALA A 20 45.85 26.53 11.46
N GLY A 21 44.84 27.26 10.96
CA GLY A 21 43.72 27.71 11.77
C GLY A 21 42.84 26.53 12.20
N PRO A 22 42.12 26.61 13.33
CA PRO A 22 41.30 25.51 13.79
C PRO A 22 40.15 25.28 12.82
N VAL A 23 40.14 24.11 12.19
CA VAL A 23 39.00 23.58 11.45
C VAL A 23 37.85 23.44 12.45
N ARG A 24 36.80 24.25 12.28
CA ARG A 24 35.54 24.07 13.01
C ARG A 24 34.93 22.74 12.54
N THR A 25 35.18 21.67 13.28
CA THR A 25 34.48 20.39 13.14
C THR A 25 33.02 20.59 13.54
N SER A 26 32.16 20.87 12.57
CA SER A 26 30.69 20.82 12.75
C SER A 26 30.19 19.37 12.63
N ALA A 27 30.71 18.47 13.47
CA ALA A 27 30.37 17.05 13.41
C ALA A 27 30.08 16.49 14.80
N ALA A 28 29.02 17.01 15.44
CA ALA A 28 28.39 16.37 16.60
C ALA A 28 26.97 16.92 16.82
N ALA A 29 26.11 16.86 15.80
CA ALA A 29 24.67 17.04 16.00
C ALA A 29 23.90 16.26 14.95
N SER A 30 23.69 14.96 15.19
CA SER A 30 22.55 14.19 14.65
C SER A 30 22.62 12.73 15.10
N ALA A 31 22.42 12.49 16.41
CA ALA A 31 22.11 11.14 16.91
C ALA A 31 20.75 11.07 17.63
N ASN A 32 20.01 12.19 17.70
CA ASN A 32 18.73 12.29 18.41
C ASN A 32 17.71 13.21 17.72
N ALA A 33 17.80 13.35 16.39
CA ALA A 33 16.81 14.15 15.66
C ALA A 33 15.45 13.43 15.69
N VAL A 34 14.49 14.01 16.42
CA VAL A 34 13.09 13.53 16.43
C VAL A 34 12.62 13.41 14.97
N PRO A 35 12.10 12.23 14.55
CA PRO A 35 11.63 12.03 13.19
C PRO A 35 10.65 13.14 12.79
N ARG A 36 10.88 13.72 11.61
CA ARG A 36 10.01 14.75 11.03
C ARG A 36 9.30 14.18 9.82
N HIS A 37 8.01 14.43 9.72
CA HIS A 37 7.20 13.99 8.59
C HIS A 37 6.37 15.16 8.07
N GLY A 38 6.15 15.22 6.75
CA GLY A 38 5.27 16.24 6.16
C GLY A 38 3.85 16.18 6.73
N LEU A 39 3.22 17.33 6.94
CA LEU A 39 1.91 17.47 7.55
C LEU A 39 0.82 16.63 6.84
N ALA A 40 0.81 16.57 5.51
CA ALA A 40 -0.16 15.75 4.76
C ALA A 40 0.01 14.25 5.06
N ARG A 41 1.27 13.79 5.22
CA ARG A 41 1.56 12.41 5.61
C ARG A 41 1.08 12.14 7.04
N VAL A 42 1.29 13.09 7.96
CA VAL A 42 0.84 12.96 9.35
C VAL A 42 -0.67 12.83 9.42
N LEU A 43 -1.43 13.73 8.79
CA LEU A 43 -2.90 13.66 8.75
C LEU A 43 -3.41 12.33 8.17
N SER A 44 -2.80 11.87 7.08
CA SER A 44 -3.16 10.59 6.48
C SER A 44 -2.85 9.41 7.40
N LYS A 45 -1.72 9.43 8.10
CA LYS A 45 -1.33 8.40 9.08
C LYS A 45 -2.22 8.37 10.32
N LEU A 46 -2.79 9.52 10.70
CA LEU A 46 -3.81 9.61 11.75
C LEU A 46 -5.18 9.08 11.30
N GLY A 47 -5.35 8.71 10.03
CA GLY A 47 -6.57 8.08 9.52
C GLY A 47 -7.72 9.05 9.26
N VAL A 48 -7.43 10.35 9.19
CA VAL A 48 -8.48 11.39 9.02
C VAL A 48 -8.97 11.49 7.57
N CYS A 49 -8.05 11.38 6.61
CA CYS A 49 -8.36 11.45 5.18
C CYS A 49 -7.22 10.85 4.34
N SER A 50 -7.39 10.81 3.02
CA SER A 50 -6.29 10.44 2.11
C SER A 50 -5.17 11.49 2.12
N ARG A 51 -3.94 11.11 1.76
CA ARG A 51 -2.81 12.06 1.66
C ARG A 51 -3.09 13.19 0.66
N THR A 52 -3.73 12.88 -0.47
CA THR A 52 -4.11 13.87 -1.48
C THR A 52 -5.14 14.86 -0.92
N GLU A 53 -6.13 14.35 -0.18
CA GLU A 53 -7.15 15.20 0.41
C GLU A 53 -6.59 16.05 1.57
N ALA A 54 -5.68 15.48 2.37
CA ALA A 54 -4.92 16.22 3.37
C ALA A 54 -4.11 17.36 2.74
N ALA A 55 -3.39 17.10 1.64
CA ALA A 55 -2.64 18.13 0.92
C ALA A 55 -3.54 19.26 0.42
N ARG A 56 -4.74 18.92 -0.07
CA ARG A 56 -5.75 19.91 -0.46
C ARG A 56 -6.23 20.74 0.73
N TRP A 57 -6.60 20.12 1.85
CA TRP A 57 -7.06 20.86 3.04
C TRP A 57 -5.99 21.84 3.55
N ILE A 58 -4.73 21.43 3.51
CA ILE A 58 -3.58 22.27 3.89
C ILE A 58 -3.47 23.45 2.92
N ALA A 59 -3.48 23.21 1.60
CA ALA A 59 -3.41 24.27 0.60
C ALA A 59 -4.58 25.27 0.72
N ASP A 60 -5.78 24.77 1.04
CA ASP A 60 -7.00 25.57 1.27
C ASP A 60 -6.95 26.37 2.61
N GLY A 61 -5.89 26.21 3.42
CA GLY A 61 -5.71 26.94 4.68
C GLY A 61 -6.59 26.44 5.83
N ARG A 62 -7.12 25.22 5.73
CA ARG A 62 -8.01 24.62 6.73
C ARG A 62 -7.27 24.00 7.91
N VAL A 63 -5.96 23.77 7.76
CA VAL A 63 -5.15 23.07 8.76
C VAL A 63 -4.28 24.07 9.51
N SER A 64 -4.29 23.99 10.84
CA SER A 64 -3.41 24.76 11.69
C SER A 64 -2.55 23.86 12.58
N VAL A 65 -1.34 24.30 12.90
CA VAL A 65 -0.43 23.65 13.85
C VAL A 65 -0.09 24.68 14.93
N SER A 66 -0.43 24.38 16.18
CA SER A 66 -0.27 25.34 17.29
C SER A 66 -0.92 26.69 16.98
N ALA A 67 -2.17 26.65 16.50
CA ALA A 67 -2.99 27.81 16.09
C ALA A 67 -2.47 28.65 14.90
N ARG A 68 -1.39 28.23 14.22
CA ARG A 68 -0.91 28.87 13.00
C ARG A 68 -1.37 28.09 11.78
N VAL A 69 -2.04 28.76 10.84
CA VAL A 69 -2.45 28.15 9.56
C VAL A 69 -1.21 27.75 8.77
N VAL A 70 -1.17 26.49 8.35
CA VAL A 70 -0.11 25.93 7.52
C VAL A 70 -0.67 25.67 6.12
N ARG A 71 0.07 26.10 5.09
CA ARG A 71 -0.30 25.93 3.67
C ARG A 71 0.64 25.04 2.86
N ASP A 72 1.73 24.59 3.48
CA ASP A 72 2.68 23.66 2.87
C ASP A 72 2.36 22.21 3.31
N PRO A 73 1.91 21.33 2.40
CA PRO A 73 1.64 19.92 2.69
C PRO A 73 2.84 19.15 3.22
N GLU A 74 4.06 19.57 2.87
CA GLU A 74 5.31 18.94 3.27
C GLU A 74 5.94 19.63 4.48
N CYS A 75 5.23 20.58 5.11
CA CYS A 75 5.66 21.24 6.34
C CYS A 75 6.05 20.18 7.38
N PRO A 76 7.30 20.17 7.88
CA PRO A 76 7.80 19.11 8.73
C PRO A 76 7.22 19.22 10.13
N ILE A 77 6.49 18.18 10.53
CA ILE A 77 5.88 18.05 11.86
C ILE A 77 6.71 17.06 12.68
N ARG A 78 7.09 17.47 13.89
CA ARG A 78 7.72 16.61 14.89
C ARG A 78 6.64 15.80 15.63
N GLY A 79 7.01 14.64 16.17
CA GLY A 79 6.07 13.77 16.90
C GLY A 79 5.30 14.47 18.04
N ASP A 80 5.98 15.34 18.79
CA ASP A 80 5.41 16.13 19.89
C ASP A 80 4.41 17.21 19.42
N GLN A 81 4.42 17.58 18.14
CA GLN A 81 3.52 18.60 17.58
C GLN A 81 2.23 18.01 17.03
N GLN A 82 2.08 16.68 16.97
CA GLN A 82 0.89 16.06 16.38
C GLN A 82 -0.39 16.41 17.14
N SER A 83 -0.32 16.56 18.47
CA SER A 83 -1.45 16.92 19.32
C SER A 83 -1.92 18.38 19.15
N SER A 84 -1.11 19.25 18.55
CA SER A 84 -1.47 20.66 18.31
C SER A 84 -2.04 20.92 16.92
N ILE A 85 -2.27 19.86 16.14
CA ILE A 85 -2.88 19.95 14.81
C ILE A 85 -4.40 20.12 14.97
N THR A 86 -4.95 21.09 14.25
CA THR A 86 -6.39 21.30 14.12
C THR A 86 -6.80 21.37 12.65
N VAL A 87 -8.03 20.96 12.34
CA VAL A 87 -8.66 21.10 11.02
C VAL A 87 -9.96 21.86 11.22
N ASP A 88 -10.13 22.96 10.49
CA ASP A 88 -11.26 23.89 10.63
C ASP A 88 -11.48 24.35 12.09
N GLY A 89 -10.39 24.56 12.82
CA GLY A 89 -10.41 24.97 14.23
C GLY A 89 -10.73 23.86 15.24
N GLN A 90 -11.06 22.64 14.78
CA GLN A 90 -11.34 21.51 15.66
C GLN A 90 -10.05 20.71 15.96
N PRO A 91 -9.78 20.39 17.24
CA PRO A 91 -8.69 19.48 17.60
C PRO A 91 -8.81 18.14 16.88
N LEU A 92 -7.69 17.66 16.38
CA LEU A 92 -7.63 16.38 15.68
C LEU A 92 -7.59 15.23 16.69
N ALA A 93 -8.73 14.90 17.30
CA ALA A 93 -8.91 13.58 17.87
C ALA A 93 -9.06 12.61 16.70
N GLY A 94 -8.03 11.81 16.41
CA GLY A 94 -8.08 10.84 15.31
C GLY A 94 -9.36 9.99 15.42
N PRO A 95 -10.07 9.72 14.30
CA PRO A 95 -11.29 8.92 14.36
C PRO A 95 -11.01 7.56 14.99
N ALA A 96 -12.01 6.99 15.65
CA ALA A 96 -11.93 5.62 16.14
C ALA A 96 -11.47 4.69 14.99
N ARG A 97 -10.58 3.75 15.31
CA ARG A 97 -10.05 2.85 14.28
C ARG A 97 -11.17 1.97 13.73
N CYS A 98 -11.27 1.94 12.41
CA CYS A 98 -12.29 1.20 11.69
C CYS A 98 -11.61 0.10 10.88
N TYR A 99 -12.11 -1.12 11.00
CA TYR A 99 -11.66 -2.29 10.25
C TYR A 99 -12.87 -3.05 9.77
N LEU A 100 -13.01 -3.21 8.46
CA LEU A 100 -14.16 -3.90 7.89
C LEU A 100 -13.75 -4.81 6.74
N MET A 101 -14.62 -5.78 6.48
CA MET A 101 -14.58 -6.59 5.27
C MET A 101 -15.80 -6.36 4.42
N LEU A 102 -15.58 -6.34 3.11
CA LEU A 102 -16.58 -6.25 2.05
C LEU A 102 -16.50 -7.51 1.19
N ASN A 103 -17.63 -8.13 0.87
CA ASN A 103 -17.69 -9.05 -0.26
C ASN A 103 -17.90 -8.23 -1.54
N LYS A 104 -16.80 -7.85 -2.19
CA LYS A 104 -16.81 -6.96 -3.36
C LYS A 104 -17.55 -7.60 -4.54
N PRO A 105 -18.58 -6.94 -5.10
CA PRO A 105 -19.19 -7.36 -6.36
C PRO A 105 -18.26 -7.23 -7.58
N ARG A 106 -18.51 -8.05 -8.60
CA ARG A 106 -17.89 -7.90 -9.92
C ARG A 106 -18.37 -6.59 -10.56
N GLY A 107 -17.52 -5.93 -11.31
CA GLY A 107 -17.87 -4.71 -12.06
C GLY A 107 -17.49 -3.41 -11.35
N MET A 108 -17.26 -3.43 -10.04
CA MET A 108 -16.84 -2.25 -9.28
C MET A 108 -15.33 -2.06 -9.28
N VAL A 109 -14.86 -0.81 -9.35
CA VAL A 109 -13.44 -0.45 -9.26
C VAL A 109 -13.02 -0.17 -7.82
N THR A 110 -11.82 -0.62 -7.43
CA THR A 110 -11.24 -0.38 -6.10
C THR A 110 -10.46 0.93 -6.12
N THR A 111 -11.17 2.06 -6.09
CA THR A 111 -10.61 3.43 -6.03
C THR A 111 -11.53 4.36 -5.25
N VAL A 112 -10.96 5.39 -4.63
CA VAL A 112 -11.68 6.44 -3.88
C VAL A 112 -12.43 7.37 -4.84
N ARG A 113 -11.79 7.74 -5.94
CA ARG A 113 -12.37 8.57 -7.01
C ARG A 113 -12.14 7.88 -8.34
N ASP A 114 -13.18 7.82 -9.16
CA ASP A 114 -13.10 7.30 -10.52
C ASP A 114 -13.33 8.43 -11.51
N GLU A 115 -12.34 8.71 -12.35
CA GLU A 115 -12.39 9.80 -13.34
C GLU A 115 -13.26 9.44 -14.56
N GLN A 116 -13.66 8.18 -14.70
CA GLN A 116 -14.42 7.66 -15.83
C GLN A 116 -15.89 7.39 -15.48
N GLY A 117 -16.36 7.87 -14.32
CA GLY A 117 -17.75 7.73 -13.88
C GLY A 117 -18.18 6.30 -13.55
N ARG A 118 -17.23 5.38 -13.32
CA ARG A 118 -17.51 3.97 -13.00
C ARG A 118 -17.86 3.81 -11.52
N ASP A 119 -18.70 2.80 -11.25
CA ASP A 119 -19.07 2.42 -9.89
C ASP A 119 -17.84 1.99 -9.09
N THR A 120 -17.63 2.67 -7.96
CA THR A 120 -16.58 2.31 -7.01
C THR A 120 -17.12 1.38 -5.94
N VAL A 121 -16.21 0.68 -5.28
CA VAL A 121 -16.51 -0.11 -4.07
C VAL A 121 -17.16 0.70 -2.95
N TYR A 122 -17.02 2.04 -2.96
CA TYR A 122 -17.61 2.91 -1.95
C TYR A 122 -19.14 2.98 -2.01
N ARG A 123 -19.76 2.68 -3.17
CA ARG A 123 -21.23 2.56 -3.27
C ARG A 123 -21.81 1.50 -2.34
N CYS A 124 -21.03 0.50 -1.94
CA CYS A 124 -21.47 -0.51 -0.98
C CYS A 124 -21.65 0.06 0.44
N PHE A 125 -21.13 1.26 0.71
CA PHE A 125 -21.19 1.93 2.01
C PHE A 125 -22.11 3.16 2.01
N ASP A 126 -22.87 3.39 0.94
CA ASP A 126 -23.77 4.55 0.85
C ASP A 126 -24.76 4.55 2.02
N GLY A 127 -24.86 5.68 2.72
CA GLY A 127 -25.73 5.83 3.90
C GLY A 127 -25.20 5.19 5.19
N ALA A 128 -24.02 4.57 5.20
CA ALA A 128 -23.50 3.88 6.39
C ALA A 128 -22.92 4.80 7.47
N GLY A 129 -22.67 6.08 7.17
CA GLY A 129 -22.09 7.04 8.13
C GLY A 129 -20.67 6.68 8.59
N LEU A 130 -19.92 5.90 7.81
CA LEU A 130 -18.56 5.49 8.15
C LEU A 130 -17.58 6.68 8.13
N PRO A 131 -16.55 6.68 9.00
CA PRO A 131 -15.44 7.61 8.86
C PRO A 131 -14.67 7.34 7.56
N TRP A 132 -13.68 8.19 7.27
CA TRP A 132 -12.74 7.92 6.19
C TRP A 132 -12.13 6.52 6.33
N ILE A 133 -12.20 5.70 5.27
CA ILE A 133 -11.56 4.39 5.17
C ILE A 133 -10.94 4.21 3.79
N ALA A 134 -9.81 3.51 3.74
CA ALA A 134 -9.12 3.16 2.50
C ALA A 134 -9.15 1.64 2.29
N PRO A 135 -9.20 1.16 1.04
CA PRO A 135 -9.08 -0.27 0.76
C PRO A 135 -7.69 -0.77 1.17
N VAL A 136 -7.66 -1.93 1.83
CA VAL A 136 -6.43 -2.64 2.20
C VAL A 136 -6.13 -3.66 1.11
N GLY A 137 -5.21 -3.25 0.24
CA GLY A 137 -4.95 -3.92 -1.03
C GLY A 137 -6.03 -3.60 -2.08
N ARG A 138 -6.02 -4.33 -3.18
CA ARG A 138 -6.96 -4.11 -4.29
C ARG A 138 -7.48 -5.43 -4.86
N LEU A 139 -8.69 -5.36 -5.42
CA LEU A 139 -9.22 -6.35 -6.35
C LEU A 139 -9.55 -5.66 -7.67
N ASP A 140 -9.25 -6.34 -8.77
CA ASP A 140 -9.58 -5.86 -10.11
C ASP A 140 -11.08 -5.68 -10.30
N LYS A 141 -11.47 -4.86 -11.28
CA LYS A 141 -12.88 -4.66 -11.67
C LYS A 141 -13.60 -5.98 -11.94
N ALA A 142 -12.93 -6.90 -12.63
CA ALA A 142 -13.48 -8.21 -13.01
C ALA A 142 -13.38 -9.28 -11.91
N SER A 143 -12.81 -8.94 -10.75
CA SER A 143 -12.64 -9.86 -9.62
C SER A 143 -13.64 -9.56 -8.50
N GLU A 144 -14.00 -10.60 -7.75
CA GLU A 144 -15.00 -10.59 -6.68
C GLU A 144 -14.38 -10.98 -5.33
N GLY A 145 -15.15 -10.80 -4.25
CA GLY A 145 -14.89 -11.43 -2.96
C GLY A 145 -14.25 -10.50 -1.93
N LEU A 146 -13.60 -11.11 -0.95
CA LEU A 146 -13.12 -10.46 0.28
C LEU A 146 -12.17 -9.28 -0.02
N LEU A 147 -12.60 -8.07 0.31
CA LEU A 147 -11.80 -6.85 0.29
C LEU A 147 -11.89 -6.18 1.66
N LEU A 148 -10.72 -5.84 2.22
CA LEU A 148 -10.61 -5.20 3.52
C LEU A 148 -10.58 -3.69 3.35
N PHE A 149 -11.07 -2.95 4.34
CA PHE A 149 -10.92 -1.51 4.44
C PHE A 149 -10.55 -1.11 5.86
N SER A 150 -9.75 -0.05 5.98
CA SER A 150 -9.41 0.52 7.27
C SER A 150 -9.00 1.99 7.16
N ASN A 151 -9.13 2.71 8.27
CA ASN A 151 -8.53 4.02 8.48
C ASN A 151 -7.18 3.95 9.21
N ASP A 152 -6.63 2.75 9.41
CA ASP A 152 -5.33 2.48 9.99
C ASP A 152 -4.31 2.12 8.89
N PRO A 153 -3.48 3.09 8.45
CA PRO A 153 -2.54 2.83 7.37
C PRO A 153 -1.31 2.04 7.81
N GLN A 154 -1.13 1.79 9.11
CA GLN A 154 -0.07 0.91 9.60
C GLN A 154 -0.53 -0.54 9.50
N TRP A 155 -1.70 -0.85 10.05
CA TRP A 155 -2.32 -2.17 9.90
C TRP A 155 -2.50 -2.54 8.42
N ALA A 156 -3.01 -1.62 7.60
CA ALA A 156 -3.17 -1.86 6.17
C ALA A 156 -1.85 -2.20 5.47
N ALA A 157 -0.77 -1.49 5.81
CA ALA A 157 0.55 -1.74 5.24
C ALA A 157 1.04 -3.16 5.59
N THR A 158 0.92 -3.56 6.86
CA THR A 158 1.31 -4.90 7.32
C THR A 158 0.52 -6.01 6.63
N VAL A 159 -0.80 -5.87 6.48
CA VAL A 159 -1.64 -6.87 5.79
C VAL A 159 -1.27 -6.99 4.30
N THR A 160 -0.84 -5.90 3.67
CA THR A 160 -0.46 -5.88 2.24
C THR A 160 1.03 -6.13 1.99
N ASP A 161 1.81 -6.31 3.03
CA ASP A 161 3.25 -6.49 2.92
C ASP A 161 3.56 -7.78 2.11
N PRO A 162 4.31 -7.71 1.00
CA PRO A 162 4.57 -8.89 0.18
C PRO A 162 5.44 -9.96 0.85
N ALA A 163 6.22 -9.60 1.88
CA ALA A 163 7.14 -10.50 2.54
C ALA A 163 6.54 -11.13 3.81
N THR A 164 5.70 -10.39 4.52
CA THR A 164 5.19 -10.75 5.85
C THR A 164 3.67 -10.77 5.97
N GLY A 165 2.96 -10.29 4.93
CA GLY A 165 1.52 -10.27 4.91
C GLY A 165 0.91 -11.68 4.84
N PRO A 166 -0.35 -11.83 5.25
CA PRO A 166 -1.03 -13.12 5.23
C PRO A 166 -1.27 -13.63 3.81
N ASP A 167 -1.31 -14.96 3.67
CA ASP A 167 -1.70 -15.64 2.44
C ASP A 167 -3.09 -15.20 1.97
N LYS A 168 -3.33 -15.27 0.67
CA LYS A 168 -4.62 -14.93 0.06
C LYS A 168 -5.13 -16.15 -0.69
N THR A 169 -6.31 -16.62 -0.32
CA THR A 169 -6.93 -17.79 -0.94
C THR A 169 -8.02 -17.35 -1.92
N TYR A 170 -7.95 -17.90 -3.12
CA TYR A 170 -8.84 -17.58 -4.22
C TYR A 170 -9.52 -18.84 -4.74
N HIS A 171 -10.82 -18.71 -5.02
CA HIS A 171 -11.56 -19.70 -5.80
C HIS A 171 -11.68 -19.19 -7.24
N VAL A 172 -11.19 -19.99 -8.17
CA VAL A 172 -11.03 -19.59 -9.57
C VAL A 172 -11.76 -20.58 -10.46
N GLN A 173 -12.74 -20.10 -11.21
CA GLN A 173 -13.36 -20.89 -12.26
C GLN A 173 -12.56 -20.74 -13.55
N ILE A 174 -12.15 -21.86 -14.11
CA ILE A 174 -11.36 -21.94 -15.34
C ILE A 174 -12.15 -22.59 -16.47
N ASP A 175 -11.77 -22.32 -17.72
CA ASP A 175 -12.47 -22.73 -18.95
C ASP A 175 -12.09 -24.11 -19.47
N CYS A 176 -11.39 -24.90 -18.66
CA CYS A 176 -10.96 -26.25 -19.00
C CYS A 176 -10.86 -27.14 -17.75
N ARG A 177 -10.53 -28.43 -17.96
CA ARG A 177 -10.05 -29.32 -16.90
C ARG A 177 -8.53 -29.26 -16.88
N PRO A 178 -7.90 -28.94 -15.75
CA PRO A 178 -6.45 -28.79 -15.70
C PRO A 178 -5.78 -30.17 -15.74
N SER A 179 -4.70 -30.32 -16.50
CA SER A 179 -3.85 -31.50 -16.40
C SER A 179 -2.97 -31.44 -15.14
N ALA A 180 -2.52 -32.60 -14.65
CA ALA A 180 -1.56 -32.67 -13.55
C ALA A 180 -0.26 -31.89 -13.85
N ALA A 181 0.17 -31.87 -15.12
CA ALA A 181 1.33 -31.11 -15.56
C ALA A 181 1.11 -29.59 -15.44
N GLN A 182 -0.05 -29.08 -15.85
CA GLN A 182 -0.38 -27.66 -15.68
C GLN A 182 -0.45 -27.26 -14.20
N LEU A 183 -1.05 -28.09 -13.34
CA LEU A 183 -1.08 -27.83 -11.90
C LEU A 183 0.33 -27.75 -11.29
N ALA A 184 1.21 -28.68 -11.67
CA ALA A 184 2.61 -28.66 -11.24
C ALA A 184 3.36 -27.42 -11.74
N GLN A 185 3.12 -26.98 -12.98
CA GLN A 185 3.70 -25.76 -13.55
C GLN A 185 3.26 -24.50 -12.78
N LEU A 186 1.98 -24.39 -12.42
CA LEU A 186 1.47 -23.26 -11.63
C LEU A 186 2.19 -23.12 -10.27
N GLN A 187 2.56 -24.24 -9.65
CA GLN A 187 3.28 -24.26 -8.38
C GLN A 187 4.79 -24.05 -8.55
N ALA A 188 5.40 -24.65 -9.58
CA ALA A 188 6.82 -24.45 -9.89
C ALA A 188 7.12 -23.00 -10.30
N GLY A 189 6.16 -22.36 -10.96
CA GLY A 189 6.21 -20.99 -11.41
C GLY A 189 6.46 -20.89 -12.92
N VAL A 190 5.95 -19.81 -13.50
CA VAL A 190 6.08 -19.47 -14.91
C VAL A 190 6.63 -18.05 -15.05
N VAL A 191 7.42 -17.83 -16.08
CA VAL A 191 7.92 -16.49 -16.39
C VAL A 191 6.78 -15.68 -17.01
N ASP A 192 6.48 -14.54 -16.42
CA ASP A 192 5.42 -13.63 -16.84
C ASP A 192 5.67 -13.12 -18.26
N PRO A 193 4.82 -13.46 -19.25
CA PRO A 193 5.01 -13.05 -20.63
C PRO A 193 4.83 -11.54 -20.82
N ASP A 194 4.15 -10.86 -19.88
CA ASP A 194 3.77 -9.44 -19.99
C ASP A 194 4.84 -8.48 -19.42
N THR A 195 6.05 -8.96 -19.08
CA THR A 195 7.09 -8.10 -18.49
C THR A 195 8.28 -7.88 -19.43
N GLU A 196 8.46 -6.63 -19.88
CA GLU A 196 9.65 -6.20 -20.62
C GLU A 196 10.89 -6.29 -19.70
N GLY A 197 11.94 -6.98 -20.15
CA GLY A 197 13.27 -6.92 -19.50
C GLY A 197 13.71 -8.12 -18.66
N GLY A 198 13.19 -9.33 -18.89
CA GLY A 198 13.76 -10.56 -18.31
C GLY A 198 12.82 -11.42 -17.48
N GLY A 199 11.53 -11.07 -17.45
CA GLY A 199 10.47 -11.96 -16.97
C GLY A 199 10.36 -12.05 -15.45
N VAL A 200 9.19 -11.71 -14.91
CA VAL A 200 8.90 -11.92 -13.48
C VAL A 200 8.42 -13.36 -13.28
N LEU A 201 9.05 -14.13 -12.39
CA LEU A 201 8.53 -15.45 -12.04
C LEU A 201 7.23 -15.30 -11.24
N LEU A 202 6.11 -15.79 -11.79
CA LEU A 202 4.83 -15.90 -11.12
C LEU A 202 4.64 -17.34 -10.68
N ARG A 203 4.31 -17.56 -9.41
CA ARG A 203 3.95 -18.88 -8.90
C ARG A 203 2.76 -18.81 -7.97
N ALA A 204 2.06 -19.91 -7.83
CA ALA A 204 1.11 -20.13 -6.76
C ALA A 204 1.81 -20.89 -5.62
N LYS A 205 1.55 -20.47 -4.38
CA LYS A 205 2.05 -21.17 -3.19
C LYS A 205 1.42 -22.57 -3.11
N GLN A 206 0.12 -22.65 -3.40
CA GLN A 206 -0.63 -23.89 -3.46
C GLN A 206 -1.72 -23.78 -4.53
N VAL A 207 -1.96 -24.90 -5.22
CA VAL A 207 -3.08 -25.06 -6.15
C VAL A 207 -3.74 -26.41 -5.89
N SER A 208 -5.07 -26.43 -5.80
CA SER A 208 -5.85 -27.67 -5.71
C SER A 208 -7.12 -27.56 -6.53
N VAL A 209 -7.64 -28.70 -7.00
CA VAL A 209 -8.93 -28.77 -7.70
C VAL A 209 -10.04 -28.93 -6.67
N LEU A 210 -10.99 -28.00 -6.64
CA LEU A 210 -12.15 -28.05 -5.74
C LEU A 210 -13.30 -28.88 -6.33
N ARG A 211 -13.53 -28.74 -7.63
CA ARG A 211 -14.54 -29.48 -8.39
C ARG A 211 -14.27 -29.39 -9.88
N GLU A 212 -14.69 -30.41 -10.60
CA GLU A 212 -14.61 -30.47 -12.05
C GLU A 212 -16.01 -30.61 -12.65
N GLY A 213 -16.24 -29.91 -13.75
CA GLY A 213 -17.34 -30.17 -14.67
C GLY A 213 -16.82 -30.71 -15.99
N GLU A 214 -17.70 -30.80 -16.99
CA GLU A 214 -17.32 -31.34 -18.31
C GLU A 214 -16.36 -30.43 -19.08
N ARG A 215 -16.56 -29.10 -18.98
CA ARG A 215 -15.81 -28.09 -19.76
C ARG A 215 -15.19 -26.99 -18.89
N ASN A 216 -15.25 -27.13 -17.57
CA ASN A 216 -14.69 -26.15 -16.64
C ASN A 216 -14.29 -26.84 -15.34
N ALA A 217 -13.46 -26.17 -14.55
CA ALA A 217 -13.12 -26.60 -13.22
C ALA A 217 -13.05 -25.39 -12.27
N TRP A 218 -13.12 -25.68 -10.97
CA TRP A 218 -12.84 -24.71 -9.93
C TRP A 218 -11.54 -25.08 -9.24
N LEU A 219 -10.63 -24.13 -9.18
CA LEU A 219 -9.36 -24.24 -8.46
C LEU A 219 -9.43 -23.42 -7.17
N GLU A 220 -8.79 -23.94 -6.13
CA GLU A 220 -8.31 -23.12 -5.02
C GLU A 220 -6.85 -22.76 -5.28
N ILE A 221 -6.55 -21.47 -5.27
CA ILE A 221 -5.20 -20.94 -5.47
C ILE A 221 -4.84 -20.09 -4.26
N VAL A 222 -3.72 -20.41 -3.63
CA VAL A 222 -3.15 -19.63 -2.52
C VAL A 222 -1.94 -18.85 -3.01
N LEU A 223 -1.91 -17.56 -2.72
CA LEU A 223 -0.78 -16.67 -2.99
C LEU A 223 -0.25 -16.06 -1.69
N ASP A 224 1.07 -16.00 -1.55
CA ASP A 224 1.76 -15.24 -0.51
C ASP A 224 1.94 -13.77 -0.90
N GLU A 225 2.13 -13.48 -2.18
CA GLU A 225 2.20 -12.11 -2.74
C GLU A 225 0.92 -11.67 -3.48
N GLY A 226 0.86 -10.39 -3.87
CA GLY A 226 -0.31 -9.77 -4.49
C GLY A 226 0.04 -8.89 -5.69
N ARG A 227 0.77 -9.42 -6.68
CA ARG A 227 1.11 -8.66 -7.90
C ARG A 227 -0.13 -8.36 -8.74
N ASN A 228 -0.04 -7.32 -9.57
CA ASN A 228 -1.14 -6.93 -10.45
C ASN A 228 -1.58 -8.13 -11.31
N ARG A 229 -2.87 -8.49 -11.25
CA ARG A 229 -3.48 -9.56 -12.06
C ARG A 229 -2.74 -10.91 -12.02
N GLN A 230 -2.00 -11.20 -10.95
CA GLN A 230 -1.09 -12.35 -10.85
C GLN A 230 -1.73 -13.68 -11.25
N ILE A 231 -2.89 -14.03 -10.68
CA ILE A 231 -3.59 -15.30 -10.99
C ILE A 231 -3.96 -15.40 -12.47
N ARG A 232 -4.42 -14.29 -13.06
CA ARG A 232 -4.83 -14.28 -14.47
C ARG A 232 -3.64 -14.46 -15.40
N ARG A 233 -2.52 -13.80 -15.10
CA ARG A 233 -1.27 -13.93 -15.88
C ARG A 233 -0.65 -15.32 -15.72
N LEU A 234 -0.62 -15.83 -14.49
CA LEU A 234 -0.14 -17.17 -14.16
C LEU A 234 -0.93 -18.26 -14.90
N LEU A 235 -2.26 -18.20 -14.90
CA LEU A 235 -3.10 -19.17 -15.62
C LEU A 235 -3.01 -19.01 -17.14
N ALA A 236 -2.97 -17.77 -17.65
CA ALA A 236 -2.83 -17.52 -19.08
C ALA A 236 -1.51 -18.08 -19.64
N ALA A 237 -0.41 -18.02 -18.88
CA ALA A 237 0.90 -18.54 -19.27
C ALA A 237 0.95 -20.09 -19.39
N VAL A 238 -0.08 -20.79 -18.92
CA VAL A 238 -0.25 -22.26 -19.11
C VAL A 238 -1.50 -22.59 -19.94
N ASP A 239 -1.96 -21.63 -20.76
CA ASP A 239 -3.10 -21.72 -21.66
C ASP A 239 -4.44 -22.03 -20.95
N ILE A 240 -4.65 -21.45 -19.76
CA ILE A 240 -5.90 -21.56 -19.00
C ILE A 240 -6.59 -20.20 -18.89
N GLY A 241 -7.82 -20.12 -19.37
CA GLY A 241 -8.67 -18.93 -19.26
C GLY A 241 -9.39 -18.84 -17.92
N VAL A 242 -9.51 -17.61 -17.38
CA VAL A 242 -10.21 -17.34 -16.11
C VAL A 242 -11.62 -16.82 -16.38
N LEU A 243 -12.62 -17.64 -16.06
CA LEU A 243 -14.05 -17.29 -16.16
C LEU A 243 -14.51 -16.44 -14.98
N ARG A 244 -14.10 -16.83 -13.77
CA ARG A 244 -14.47 -16.17 -12.51
C ARG A 244 -13.34 -16.26 -11.50
N LEU A 245 -13.14 -15.18 -10.74
CA LEU A 245 -12.09 -15.09 -9.73
C LEU A 245 -12.67 -14.45 -8.47
N VAL A 246 -12.68 -15.21 -7.36
CA VAL A 246 -13.23 -14.79 -6.08
C VAL A 246 -12.15 -14.93 -5.01
N ARG A 247 -11.76 -13.86 -4.32
CA ARG A 247 -10.93 -13.99 -3.11
C ARG A 247 -11.82 -14.41 -1.96
N VAL A 248 -11.57 -15.58 -1.38
CA VAL A 248 -12.43 -16.16 -0.34
C VAL A 248 -11.85 -16.03 1.06
N ALA A 249 -10.54 -15.85 1.18
CA ALA A 249 -9.89 -15.63 2.47
C ALA A 249 -8.62 -14.76 2.36
N ILE A 250 -8.27 -14.13 3.47
CA ILE A 250 -6.99 -13.46 3.72
C ILE A 250 -6.50 -13.97 5.08
N GLY A 251 -5.41 -14.74 5.09
CA GLY A 251 -4.95 -15.46 6.28
C GLY A 251 -6.05 -16.35 6.85
N ALA A 252 -6.26 -16.27 8.16
CA ALA A 252 -7.34 -16.98 8.84
C ALA A 252 -8.73 -16.35 8.64
N LEU A 253 -8.82 -15.13 8.09
CA LEU A 253 -10.11 -14.46 7.88
C LEU A 253 -10.76 -14.97 6.59
N ALA A 254 -11.83 -15.73 6.73
CA ALA A 254 -12.67 -16.20 5.64
C ALA A 254 -13.86 -15.25 5.39
N MET A 255 -14.26 -15.11 4.12
CA MET A 255 -15.44 -14.34 3.72
C MET A 255 -16.75 -14.94 4.26
N GLY A 256 -16.81 -16.27 4.41
CA GLY A 256 -17.96 -17.00 4.92
C GLY A 256 -19.24 -16.76 4.10
N ALA A 257 -20.36 -16.61 4.80
CA ALA A 257 -21.69 -16.40 4.23
C ALA A 257 -22.02 -14.93 3.90
N LEU A 258 -21.03 -14.02 3.96
CA LEU A 258 -21.26 -12.60 3.67
C LEU A 258 -21.76 -12.43 2.23
N GLY A 259 -22.97 -11.89 2.06
CA GLY A 259 -23.60 -11.69 0.75
C GLY A 259 -22.83 -10.70 -0.14
N LYS A 260 -23.00 -10.79 -1.46
CA LYS A 260 -22.35 -9.86 -2.39
C LYS A 260 -22.76 -8.41 -2.10
N GLY A 261 -21.79 -7.51 -2.03
CA GLY A 261 -22.00 -6.09 -1.69
C GLY A 261 -22.21 -5.85 -0.20
N ALA A 262 -22.46 -6.88 0.60
CA ALA A 262 -22.55 -6.76 2.04
C ALA A 262 -21.17 -6.61 2.65
N TRP A 263 -21.13 -5.94 3.80
CA TRP A 263 -19.94 -5.70 4.58
C TRP A 263 -20.25 -5.84 6.07
N ARG A 264 -19.21 -6.04 6.88
CA ARG A 264 -19.31 -5.98 8.34
C ARG A 264 -18.00 -5.50 8.95
N MET A 265 -18.08 -5.02 10.18
CA MET A 265 -16.91 -4.76 11.01
C MET A 265 -16.18 -6.08 11.31
N LEU A 266 -14.86 -5.99 11.41
CA LEU A 266 -14.04 -7.08 11.93
C LEU A 266 -14.08 -7.09 13.46
N SER A 267 -14.03 -8.28 14.05
CA SER A 267 -13.80 -8.43 15.48
C SER A 267 -12.35 -8.06 15.84
N ALA A 268 -12.10 -7.73 17.10
CA ALA A 268 -10.74 -7.45 17.55
C ALA A 268 -9.78 -8.65 17.36
N GLU A 269 -10.31 -9.88 17.43
CA GLU A 269 -9.54 -11.09 17.16
C GLU A 269 -9.18 -11.23 15.68
N GLU A 270 -10.14 -10.97 14.78
CA GLU A 270 -9.90 -10.99 13.32
C GLU A 270 -8.87 -9.94 12.90
N VAL A 271 -8.92 -8.75 13.50
CA VAL A 271 -7.93 -7.68 13.25
C VAL A 271 -6.53 -8.13 13.66
N ARG A 272 -6.39 -8.77 14.82
CA ARG A 272 -5.10 -9.28 15.31
C ARG A 272 -4.58 -10.46 14.48
N ALA A 273 -5.46 -11.36 14.05
CA ALA A 273 -5.08 -12.55 13.28
C ALA A 273 -4.49 -12.21 11.89
N LEU A 274 -4.73 -10.99 11.40
CA LEU A 274 -4.25 -10.53 10.09
C LEU A 274 -2.87 -9.88 10.11
N VAL A 275 -2.29 -9.66 11.29
CA VAL A 275 -0.94 -9.08 11.44
C VAL A 275 -0.06 -9.97 12.30
N PRO A 276 1.27 -9.98 12.09
CA PRO A 276 2.18 -10.66 13.00
C PRO A 276 2.03 -10.13 14.43
N ALA A 277 2.22 -11.00 15.42
CA ALA A 277 2.04 -10.66 16.84
C ALA A 277 2.85 -9.42 17.30
N ALA A 278 3.99 -9.14 16.66
CA ALA A 278 4.82 -7.96 16.93
C ALA A 278 4.14 -6.61 16.61
N HIS A 279 3.04 -6.60 15.84
CA HIS A 279 2.32 -5.39 15.42
C HIS A 279 0.87 -5.31 15.93
N ALA A 280 0.48 -6.20 16.85
CA ALA A 280 -0.87 -6.24 17.41
C ALA A 280 -1.08 -5.15 18.49
N SER A 281 -0.93 -3.86 18.17
CA SER A 281 -1.40 -2.79 19.05
C SER A 281 -2.90 -2.58 18.81
N VAL A 282 -3.72 -3.05 19.74
CA VAL A 282 -5.19 -2.90 19.72
C VAL A 282 -5.57 -1.51 20.27
N PRO A 283 -6.58 -0.81 19.73
CA PRO A 283 -7.18 0.30 20.44
C PRO A 283 -8.00 -0.25 21.60
N ASP A 284 -7.75 0.22 22.82
CA ASP A 284 -8.61 -0.07 23.97
C ASP A 284 -10.07 0.20 23.60
N ALA A 285 -10.92 -0.80 23.83
CA ALA A 285 -12.36 -0.61 23.82
C ALA A 285 -12.71 0.36 24.97
N ARG A 286 -13.15 1.56 24.62
CA ARG A 286 -13.90 2.44 25.51
C ARG A 286 -15.32 2.54 25.00
#